data_AF-F0UJW9-F1
#
_entry.id   AF-F0UJW9-F1
#
_cell.length_a   1.000
_cell.length_b   1.000
_cell.length_c   1.000
_cell.angle_alpha   90.00
_cell.angle_beta   90.00
_cell.angle_gamma   90.00
#
_symmetry.space_group_name_H-M   'P 1'
#
loop_
_entity.id
_entity.type
_entity.pdbx_description
1 polymer ?
#
loop_
_entity_poly.entity_id
_entity_poly.type
_entity_poly.pdbx_seq_one_letter_code
_entity_poly.pdbx_strand_id
1 'polypeptide(L)'
;MKLDQAVIDLLHLDAANTTVSRVGGGCSSASSAKISTKLADGTEKHFFMKTATGEAGRVMVQGEDASLKAIHAVVPTLCPQSFGWGALSSSSPSSPPTYFLVVDFLEPSSPSNTISRRQEQNLPRKSLAEKLAQLHTTPAPVPDGYSTPQFGFPVSTCCGDTAQDNSYKSSWASFFAENRLRFILQRAEAANGRPDGELRRLVERTIAQVVPRLLGDEHMNGGRGVVPVVVHGDLWSGNAGSGSLAGRRVEKVIFDPSAFYGHSEYELGIMRMFGGFGGGFLEEYHHLCPKTQPVEEYNDRISLYEFAPIDIRKREMKNQLFGISRARFYFIHHCVRVKGGPNQRGQFSTPAVPLGSSFSQQLHHLTTNTTTPRIIGRSHHISLLSPTYCNRSRGLNNNHGPPAKLRSSFHPSSSSTPTTTTTMSSDDAYAAFLEKANESPFKNTPLTAAQQQEEHLQTKRIDSNVSVPTVLSDVEIYYTSETDELFEPVALHWSGAMESRWPDVDEFQSLILPSTDTRATSVSATAAAEAADIQTSILSPSAFDPNNHYATVTNAVMIATGAGNGAGDGNEFDMKLAEAKVKVYRVQMSCARVEYWVVGLDRHGEGTIVGLRAKAAES
;
A
#
# COMPACT_ATOMS: atom_id res chain seq x y z
N MET A 1 -13.01 23.36 -17.58
CA MET A 1 -13.39 22.19 -18.41
C MET A 1 -14.91 21.98 -18.23
N LYS A 2 -15.64 21.40 -19.19
CA LYS A 2 -17.05 21.04 -18.97
C LYS A 2 -17.12 19.70 -18.24
N LEU A 3 -18.05 19.57 -17.28
CA LEU A 3 -18.27 18.29 -16.59
C LEU A 3 -19.04 17.32 -17.52
N ASP A 4 -18.76 16.02 -17.40
CA ASP A 4 -19.42 14.98 -18.19
C ASP A 4 -20.86 14.74 -17.72
N GLN A 5 -21.77 14.46 -18.66
CA GLN A 5 -23.19 14.30 -18.36
C GLN A 5 -23.46 13.16 -17.36
N ALA A 6 -22.71 12.06 -17.41
CA ALA A 6 -22.90 10.95 -16.47
C ALA A 6 -22.60 11.36 -15.01
N VAL A 7 -21.71 12.33 -14.80
CA VAL A 7 -21.37 12.86 -13.48
C VAL A 7 -22.43 13.86 -13.00
N ILE A 8 -22.95 14.67 -13.91
CA ILE A 8 -24.08 15.59 -13.67
C ILE A 8 -25.33 14.80 -13.26
N ASP A 9 -25.62 13.72 -13.98
CA ASP A 9 -26.77 12.85 -13.74
C ASP A 9 -26.66 12.11 -12.39
N LEU A 10 -25.47 11.58 -12.06
CA LEU A 10 -25.21 10.90 -10.78
C LEU A 10 -25.41 11.83 -9.57
N LEU A 11 -24.93 13.07 -9.67
CA LEU A 11 -24.95 14.04 -8.57
C LEU A 11 -26.20 14.94 -8.57
N HIS A 12 -27.06 14.82 -9.58
CA HIS A 12 -28.23 15.68 -9.82
C HIS A 12 -27.90 17.18 -9.83
N LEU A 13 -26.81 17.56 -10.50
CA LEU A 13 -26.32 18.95 -10.52
C LEU A 13 -26.88 19.78 -11.68
N ASP A 14 -26.83 21.10 -11.53
CA ASP A 14 -27.02 22.03 -12.64
C ASP A 14 -25.66 22.30 -13.33
N ALA A 15 -25.57 21.88 -14.60
CA ALA A 15 -24.39 22.09 -15.44
C ALA A 15 -24.01 23.57 -15.64
N ALA A 16 -24.97 24.50 -15.56
CA ALA A 16 -24.71 25.93 -15.69
C ALA A 16 -24.04 26.54 -14.43
N ASN A 17 -24.26 25.92 -13.27
CA ASN A 17 -23.74 26.35 -11.97
C ASN A 17 -22.57 25.49 -11.46
N THR A 18 -22.08 24.56 -12.29
CA THR A 18 -21.02 23.60 -11.94
C THR A 18 -19.74 23.87 -12.75
N THR A 19 -18.60 23.88 -12.06
CA THR A 19 -17.26 23.99 -12.65
C THR A 19 -16.40 22.79 -12.25
N VAL A 20 -15.42 22.45 -13.09
CA VAL A 20 -14.43 21.40 -12.78
C VAL A 20 -13.01 21.86 -13.11
N SER A 21 -12.13 21.72 -12.12
CA SER A 21 -10.70 22.00 -12.17
C SER A 21 -9.91 20.71 -11.90
N ARG A 22 -8.74 20.55 -12.54
CA ARG A 22 -7.81 19.47 -12.21
C ARG A 22 -7.17 19.75 -10.86
N VAL A 23 -6.85 18.69 -10.12
CA VAL A 23 -6.10 18.73 -8.85
C VAL A 23 -4.88 17.82 -9.02
N GLY A 24 -3.77 18.15 -8.37
CA GLY A 24 -2.61 17.23 -8.24
C GLY A 24 -2.96 15.99 -7.41
N GLY A 25 -2.02 15.06 -7.29
CA GLY A 25 -2.18 13.86 -6.44
C GLY A 25 -3.16 12.84 -7.02
N GLY A 26 -2.74 12.12 -8.07
CA GLY A 26 -3.40 10.89 -8.53
C GLY A 26 -2.41 9.73 -8.53
N CYS A 27 -2.89 8.50 -8.29
CA CYS A 27 -2.08 7.30 -8.52
C CYS A 27 -1.67 7.23 -10.01
N SER A 28 -0.62 6.48 -10.35
CA SER A 28 -0.06 6.43 -11.72
C SER A 28 -1.04 6.01 -12.84
N SER A 29 -2.20 5.47 -12.46
CA SER A 29 -3.30 5.01 -13.32
C SER A 29 -4.59 5.85 -13.24
N ALA A 30 -4.63 6.90 -12.41
CA ALA A 30 -5.82 7.72 -12.15
C ALA A 30 -5.55 9.23 -12.27
N SER A 31 -6.56 10.00 -12.71
CA SER A 31 -6.52 11.47 -12.74
C SER A 31 -7.48 12.07 -11.69
N SER A 32 -7.10 13.19 -11.07
CA SER A 32 -7.85 13.83 -9.98
C SER A 32 -8.44 15.19 -10.39
N ALA A 33 -9.65 15.50 -9.91
CA ALA A 33 -10.35 16.76 -10.17
C ALA A 33 -11.25 17.22 -9.01
N LYS A 34 -11.38 18.54 -8.82
CA LYS A 34 -12.35 19.18 -7.94
C LYS A 34 -13.55 19.63 -8.78
N ILE A 35 -14.73 19.22 -8.36
CA ILE A 35 -16.01 19.73 -8.89
C ILE A 35 -16.52 20.75 -7.88
N SER A 36 -16.83 21.96 -8.33
CA SER A 36 -17.43 23.02 -7.50
C SER A 36 -18.77 23.43 -8.10
N THR A 37 -19.85 23.32 -7.32
CA THR A 37 -21.21 23.69 -7.73
C THR A 37 -21.82 24.67 -6.75
N LYS A 38 -22.61 25.61 -7.25
CA LYS A 38 -23.53 26.39 -6.41
C LYS A 38 -24.85 25.65 -6.29
N LEU A 39 -25.35 25.54 -5.06
CA LEU A 39 -26.65 24.95 -4.74
C LEU A 39 -27.75 26.02 -4.82
N ALA A 40 -29.02 25.59 -4.82
CA ALA A 40 -30.18 26.48 -4.96
C ALA A 40 -30.35 27.49 -3.81
N ASP A 41 -29.76 27.21 -2.64
CA ASP A 41 -29.69 28.13 -1.49
C ASP A 41 -28.53 29.15 -1.57
N GLY A 42 -27.75 29.11 -2.66
CA GLY A 42 -26.59 29.97 -2.89
C GLY A 42 -25.29 29.48 -2.23
N THR A 43 -25.31 28.37 -1.47
CA THR A 43 -24.10 27.78 -0.90
C THR A 43 -23.26 27.10 -1.98
N GLU A 44 -21.94 27.04 -1.77
CA GLU A 44 -21.03 26.31 -2.64
C GLU A 44 -20.72 24.94 -2.05
N LYS A 45 -20.81 23.90 -2.88
CA LYS A 45 -20.46 22.52 -2.52
C LYS A 45 -19.35 22.00 -3.42
N HIS A 46 -18.43 21.27 -2.82
CA HIS A 46 -17.28 20.67 -3.49
C HIS A 46 -17.33 19.14 -3.45
N PHE A 47 -16.92 18.52 -4.55
CA PHE A 47 -16.72 17.08 -4.66
C PHE A 47 -15.32 16.79 -5.22
N PHE A 48 -14.76 15.64 -4.85
CA PHE A 48 -13.54 15.12 -5.46
C PHE A 48 -13.91 14.02 -6.45
N MET A 49 -13.31 14.05 -7.63
CA MET A 49 -13.53 13.06 -8.68
C MET A 49 -12.21 12.45 -9.12
N LYS A 50 -12.13 11.11 -9.07
CA LYS A 50 -11.07 10.32 -9.70
C LYS A 50 -11.57 9.81 -11.05
N THR A 51 -10.71 9.75 -12.06
CA THR A 51 -10.99 9.09 -13.35
C THR A 51 -9.90 8.10 -13.73
N ALA A 52 -10.29 6.94 -14.27
CA ALA A 52 -9.38 5.86 -14.63
C ALA A 52 -9.86 5.13 -15.89
N THR A 53 -8.92 4.63 -16.71
CA THR A 53 -9.23 4.20 -18.08
C THR A 53 -9.06 2.69 -18.29
N GLY A 54 -9.93 2.11 -19.12
CA GLY A 54 -9.97 0.69 -19.44
C GLY A 54 -10.52 -0.17 -18.30
N GLU A 55 -10.48 -1.48 -18.50
CA GLU A 55 -11.06 -2.45 -17.56
C GLU A 55 -10.37 -2.44 -16.18
N ALA A 56 -9.06 -2.22 -16.12
CA ALA A 56 -8.35 -2.03 -14.86
C ALA A 56 -8.85 -0.77 -14.11
N GLY A 57 -9.08 0.33 -14.83
CA GLY A 57 -9.68 1.54 -14.28
C GLY A 57 -11.09 1.31 -13.73
N ARG A 58 -11.90 0.49 -14.43
CA ARG A 58 -13.24 0.08 -13.98
C ARG A 58 -13.20 -0.63 -12.63
N VAL A 59 -12.31 -1.63 -12.50
CA VAL A 59 -12.15 -2.41 -11.26
C VAL A 59 -11.67 -1.51 -10.12
N MET A 60 -10.73 -0.59 -10.38
CA MET A 60 -10.22 0.34 -9.39
C MET A 60 -11.32 1.25 -8.81
N VAL A 61 -12.08 1.96 -9.65
CA VAL A 61 -13.14 2.87 -9.16
C VAL A 61 -14.31 2.13 -8.51
N GLN A 62 -14.64 0.92 -8.99
CA GLN A 62 -15.67 0.07 -8.39
C GLN A 62 -15.23 -0.46 -7.01
N GLY A 63 -13.97 -0.86 -6.88
CA GLY A 63 -13.39 -1.34 -5.63
C GLY A 63 -13.31 -0.25 -4.58
N GLU A 64 -12.85 0.94 -4.95
CA GLU A 64 -12.76 2.10 -4.05
C GLU A 64 -14.16 2.58 -3.61
N ASP A 65 -15.15 2.65 -4.51
CA ASP A 65 -16.55 2.95 -4.17
C ASP A 65 -17.11 2.01 -3.10
N ALA A 66 -16.98 0.70 -3.32
CA ALA A 66 -17.44 -0.33 -2.40
C ALA A 66 -16.71 -0.25 -1.05
N SER A 67 -15.41 0.06 -1.08
CA SER A 67 -14.56 0.21 0.11
C SER A 67 -14.98 1.40 0.97
N LEU A 68 -15.13 2.58 0.36
CA LEU A 68 -15.60 3.78 1.03
C LEU A 68 -17.01 3.59 1.61
N LYS A 69 -17.91 2.94 0.86
CA LYS A 69 -19.26 2.60 1.37
C LYS A 69 -19.22 1.66 2.57
N ALA A 70 -18.36 0.64 2.56
CA ALA A 70 -18.21 -0.28 3.69
C ALA A 70 -17.68 0.42 4.95
N ILE A 71 -16.66 1.29 4.81
CA ILE A 71 -16.09 2.05 5.93
C ILE A 71 -17.10 3.09 6.45
N HIS A 72 -17.72 3.88 5.55
CA HIS A 72 -18.69 4.91 5.91
C HIS A 72 -19.97 4.33 6.53
N ALA A 73 -20.37 3.10 6.20
CA ALA A 73 -21.50 2.42 6.84
C ALA A 73 -21.26 2.12 8.34
N VAL A 74 -20.00 1.90 8.75
CA VAL A 74 -19.62 1.62 10.14
C VAL A 74 -19.21 2.89 10.89
N VAL A 75 -18.45 3.77 10.25
CA VAL A 75 -17.95 5.02 10.82
C VAL A 75 -18.12 6.19 9.82
N PRO A 76 -19.31 6.83 9.77
CA PRO A 76 -19.65 7.89 8.80
C PRO A 76 -18.81 9.18 8.80
N THR A 77 -17.76 9.25 9.62
CA THR A 77 -16.80 10.38 9.64
C THR A 77 -15.34 9.92 9.54
N LEU A 78 -15.09 8.63 9.26
CA LEU A 78 -13.73 8.10 9.11
C LEU A 78 -13.18 8.29 7.69
N CYS A 79 -14.00 8.16 6.64
CA CYS A 79 -13.59 8.37 5.25
C CYS A 79 -14.55 9.32 4.51
N PRO A 80 -14.16 9.85 3.34
CA PRO A 80 -15.09 10.53 2.43
C PRO A 80 -16.33 9.68 2.12
N GLN A 81 -17.51 10.31 2.02
CA GLN A 81 -18.68 9.63 1.49
C GLN A 81 -18.49 9.41 -0.02
N SER A 82 -18.71 8.19 -0.52
CA SER A 82 -18.85 7.96 -1.96
C SER A 82 -20.27 8.29 -2.42
N PHE A 83 -20.37 9.08 -3.49
CA PHE A 83 -21.62 9.34 -4.21
C PHE A 83 -21.85 8.30 -5.33
N GLY A 84 -20.80 7.61 -5.77
CA GLY A 84 -20.87 6.52 -6.75
C GLY A 84 -19.81 6.61 -7.84
N TRP A 85 -19.83 5.61 -8.70
CA TRP A 85 -18.92 5.47 -9.85
C TRP A 85 -19.72 5.17 -11.13
N GLY A 86 -19.11 5.42 -12.30
CA GLY A 86 -19.74 5.16 -13.59
C GLY A 86 -18.77 5.27 -14.75
N ALA A 87 -19.26 5.08 -15.98
CA ALA A 87 -18.52 5.37 -17.21
C ALA A 87 -18.81 6.80 -17.68
N LEU A 88 -17.79 7.52 -18.17
CA LEU A 88 -17.97 8.83 -18.79
C LEU A 88 -18.66 8.70 -20.15
N SER A 89 -19.61 9.60 -20.42
CA SER A 89 -20.38 9.65 -21.67
C SER A 89 -19.52 10.10 -22.86
N SER A 90 -18.45 10.85 -22.59
CA SER A 90 -17.51 11.40 -23.59
C SER A 90 -16.48 10.41 -24.14
N SER A 91 -16.65 9.10 -23.92
CA SER A 91 -15.73 8.07 -24.43
C SER A 91 -15.75 7.96 -25.96
N SER A 92 -14.59 8.14 -26.60
CA SER A 92 -14.44 7.89 -28.04
C SER A 92 -14.55 6.40 -28.36
N PRO A 93 -15.25 5.97 -29.44
CA PRO A 93 -15.24 4.58 -29.90
C PRO A 93 -13.84 4.03 -30.25
N SER A 94 -12.87 4.93 -30.49
CA SER A 94 -11.48 4.58 -30.80
C SER A 94 -10.57 4.45 -29.57
N SER A 95 -11.10 4.64 -28.36
CA SER A 95 -10.32 4.68 -27.12
C SER A 95 -10.95 3.76 -26.07
N PRO A 96 -10.16 3.17 -25.17
CA PRO A 96 -10.71 2.45 -24.02
C PRO A 96 -11.63 3.37 -23.19
N PRO A 97 -12.75 2.87 -22.65
CA PRO A 97 -13.68 3.69 -21.88
C PRO A 97 -13.00 4.21 -20.60
N THR A 98 -13.31 5.45 -20.24
CA THR A 98 -12.88 6.05 -18.97
C THR A 98 -14.03 6.01 -17.97
N TYR A 99 -13.72 5.54 -16.77
CA TYR A 99 -14.62 5.47 -15.64
C TYR A 99 -14.27 6.56 -14.63
N PHE A 100 -15.22 6.89 -13.77
CA PHE A 100 -15.07 7.90 -12.73
C PHE A 100 -15.61 7.40 -11.40
N LEU A 101 -15.10 7.98 -10.30
CA LEU A 101 -15.60 7.88 -8.94
C LEU A 101 -15.80 9.30 -8.41
N VAL A 102 -16.92 9.58 -7.74
CA VAL A 102 -17.14 10.85 -7.03
C VAL A 102 -17.30 10.63 -5.53
N VAL A 103 -16.56 11.40 -4.74
CA VAL A 103 -16.57 11.38 -3.28
C VAL A 103 -16.67 12.79 -2.70
N ASP A 104 -16.89 12.92 -1.38
CA ASP A 104 -16.76 14.19 -0.67
C ASP A 104 -15.39 14.82 -0.93
N PHE A 105 -15.36 16.12 -1.23
CA PHE A 105 -14.10 16.86 -1.22
C PHE A 105 -13.63 17.05 0.23
N LEU A 106 -12.40 16.63 0.51
CA LEU A 106 -11.74 16.89 1.79
C LEU A 106 -11.13 18.28 1.76
N GLU A 107 -11.77 19.24 2.43
CA GLU A 107 -11.21 20.59 2.56
C GLU A 107 -10.01 20.57 3.54
N PRO A 108 -8.82 21.04 3.12
CA PRO A 108 -7.64 21.09 3.98
C PRO A 108 -7.86 21.97 5.22
N SER A 109 -7.15 21.63 6.29
CA SER A 109 -7.20 22.36 7.56
C SER A 109 -6.57 23.77 7.45
N SER A 110 -7.32 24.75 6.94
CA SER A 110 -6.87 26.15 6.85
C SER A 110 -6.54 26.74 8.24
N PRO A 111 -5.35 27.30 8.48
CA PRO A 111 -4.96 27.82 9.79
C PRO A 111 -5.83 28.98 10.33
N SER A 112 -6.47 29.74 9.42
CA SER A 112 -6.93 31.12 9.68
C SER A 112 -8.27 31.29 10.38
N ASN A 113 -9.11 30.23 10.51
CA ASN A 113 -10.47 30.40 11.05
C ASN A 113 -10.52 30.34 12.59
N THR A 114 -9.90 31.36 13.21
CA THR A 114 -9.75 31.52 14.67
C THR A 114 -11.09 31.75 15.39
N ILE A 115 -12.13 32.19 14.68
CA ILE A 115 -13.42 32.63 15.26
C ILE A 115 -14.32 31.44 15.64
N SER A 116 -14.39 30.39 14.81
CA SER A 116 -15.24 29.21 15.07
C SER A 116 -14.74 28.32 16.22
N ARG A 117 -13.46 28.45 16.63
CA ARG A 117 -12.83 27.58 17.63
C ARG A 117 -13.48 27.65 19.03
N ARG A 118 -14.26 28.69 19.35
CA ARG A 118 -14.83 28.90 20.70
C ARG A 118 -16.18 28.19 20.92
N GLN A 119 -16.91 27.81 19.87
CA GLN A 119 -18.25 27.20 20.01
C GLN A 119 -18.25 25.67 19.83
N GLU A 120 -17.24 25.11 19.14
CA GLU A 120 -17.12 23.67 18.91
C GLU A 120 -16.51 22.86 20.07
N GLN A 121 -15.93 23.48 21.11
CA GLN A 121 -15.16 22.75 22.14
C GLN A 121 -15.99 21.84 23.06
N ASN A 122 -17.32 21.90 23.00
CA ASN A 122 -18.22 21.21 23.93
C ASN A 122 -18.66 19.79 23.49
N LEU A 123 -18.09 19.23 22.43
CA LEU A 123 -18.32 17.84 22.03
C LEU A 123 -16.98 17.10 21.86
N PRO A 124 -16.78 15.93 22.49
CA PRO A 124 -15.54 15.17 22.33
C PRO A 124 -15.37 14.73 20.87
N ARG A 125 -14.20 15.05 20.29
CA ARG A 125 -13.81 14.60 18.95
C ARG A 125 -13.18 13.23 19.08
N LYS A 126 -13.72 12.22 18.39
CA LYS A 126 -13.11 10.89 18.34
C LYS A 126 -11.72 10.96 17.73
N SER A 127 -10.75 10.34 18.39
CA SER A 127 -9.40 10.13 17.86
C SER A 127 -9.43 9.22 16.63
N LEU A 128 -8.31 9.12 15.91
CA LEU A 128 -8.19 8.14 14.83
C LEU A 128 -8.23 6.71 15.37
N ALA A 129 -7.68 6.47 16.57
CA ALA A 129 -7.67 5.17 17.21
C ALA A 129 -9.08 4.74 17.62
N GLU A 130 -9.90 5.64 18.18
CA GLU A 130 -11.32 5.39 18.49
C GLU A 130 -12.13 5.05 17.24
N LYS A 131 -11.93 5.78 16.14
CA LYS A 131 -12.61 5.50 14.86
C LYS A 131 -12.17 4.17 14.26
N LEU A 132 -10.86 3.87 14.25
CA LEU A 132 -10.35 2.61 13.71
C LEU A 132 -10.74 1.42 14.57
N ALA A 133 -10.71 1.55 15.91
CA ALA A 133 -11.19 0.52 16.81
C ALA A 133 -12.70 0.28 16.65
N GLN A 134 -13.52 1.31 16.43
CA GLN A 134 -14.94 1.14 16.10
C GLN A 134 -15.12 0.36 14.79
N LEU A 135 -14.33 0.65 13.75
CA LEU A 135 -14.34 -0.10 12.49
C LEU A 135 -13.97 -1.58 12.73
N HIS A 136 -12.88 -1.82 13.45
CA HIS A 136 -12.28 -3.14 13.68
C HIS A 136 -12.94 -3.97 14.79
N THR A 137 -13.91 -3.41 15.52
CA THR A 137 -14.75 -4.15 16.50
C THR A 137 -16.18 -4.38 15.99
N THR A 138 -16.55 -3.82 14.83
CA THR A 138 -17.85 -4.05 14.20
C THR A 138 -17.76 -5.25 13.24
N PRO A 139 -18.52 -6.35 13.47
CA PRO A 139 -18.54 -7.50 12.57
C PRO A 139 -18.97 -7.11 11.14
N ALA A 140 -18.31 -7.71 10.14
CA ALA A 140 -18.71 -7.57 8.75
C ALA A 140 -20.11 -8.15 8.50
N PRO A 141 -20.87 -7.61 7.52
CA PRO A 141 -22.16 -8.15 7.15
C PRO A 141 -22.04 -9.59 6.59
N VAL A 142 -23.10 -10.36 6.72
CA VAL A 142 -23.23 -11.68 6.08
C VAL A 142 -23.45 -11.46 4.58
N PRO A 143 -22.59 -11.99 3.67
CA PRO A 143 -22.81 -11.85 2.24
C PRO A 143 -23.99 -12.70 1.74
N ASP A 144 -24.59 -12.29 0.63
CA ASP A 144 -25.68 -13.03 -0.01
C ASP A 144 -25.27 -14.49 -0.32
N GLY A 145 -26.16 -15.42 0.03
CA GLY A 145 -25.92 -16.87 -0.12
C GLY A 145 -25.17 -17.53 1.04
N TYR A 146 -24.74 -16.79 2.06
CA TYR A 146 -24.07 -17.32 3.26
C TYR A 146 -24.96 -17.18 4.51
N SER A 147 -24.67 -17.97 5.55
CA SER A 147 -25.35 -17.93 6.85
C SER A 147 -24.52 -17.28 7.97
N THR A 148 -23.25 -16.99 7.71
CA THR A 148 -22.31 -16.35 8.65
C THR A 148 -21.43 -15.34 7.91
N PRO A 149 -20.83 -14.34 8.59
CA PRO A 149 -19.83 -13.47 7.98
C PRO A 149 -18.69 -14.29 7.36
N GLN A 150 -18.11 -13.78 6.27
CA GLN A 150 -17.03 -14.41 5.51
C GLN A 150 -15.84 -13.45 5.38
N PHE A 151 -14.64 -13.99 5.24
CA PHE A 151 -13.46 -13.22 4.81
C PHE A 151 -13.48 -13.05 3.30
N GLY A 152 -13.12 -11.86 2.81
CA GLY A 152 -13.28 -11.48 1.40
C GLY A 152 -14.09 -10.19 1.24
N PHE A 153 -14.61 -9.91 0.05
CA PHE A 153 -15.35 -8.68 -0.23
C PHE A 153 -16.30 -8.86 -1.44
N PRO A 154 -17.38 -8.06 -1.57
CA PRO A 154 -18.33 -8.23 -2.67
C PRO A 154 -17.75 -7.99 -4.07
N VAL A 155 -16.62 -7.27 -4.15
CA VAL A 155 -15.90 -6.93 -5.38
C VAL A 155 -14.39 -7.06 -5.17
N SER A 156 -13.63 -7.22 -6.26
CA SER A 156 -12.19 -6.97 -6.22
C SER A 156 -11.93 -5.50 -5.91
N THR A 157 -11.01 -5.25 -4.99
CA THR A 157 -10.42 -3.94 -4.70
C THR A 157 -9.05 -3.83 -5.33
N CYS A 158 -8.51 -2.61 -5.44
CA CYS A 158 -7.16 -2.39 -5.95
C CYS A 158 -6.32 -1.74 -4.85
N CYS A 159 -5.18 -2.34 -4.55
CA CYS A 159 -4.18 -1.78 -3.65
C CYS A 159 -3.03 -1.34 -4.56
N GLY A 160 -2.87 -0.02 -4.70
CA GLY A 160 -2.29 0.60 -5.91
C GLY A 160 -2.91 0.05 -7.21
N ASP A 161 -2.09 -0.27 -8.20
CA ASP A 161 -2.55 -0.82 -9.50
C ASP A 161 -2.92 -2.32 -9.47
N THR A 162 -2.76 -3.01 -8.34
CA THR A 162 -2.94 -4.47 -8.26
C THR A 162 -4.34 -4.81 -7.72
N ALA A 163 -5.21 -5.29 -8.61
CA ALA A 163 -6.53 -5.80 -8.28
C ALA A 163 -6.44 -7.10 -7.45
N GLN A 164 -6.97 -7.09 -6.24
CA GLN A 164 -6.92 -8.18 -5.26
C GLN A 164 -8.02 -9.21 -5.49
N ASP A 165 -7.70 -10.49 -5.31
CA ASP A 165 -8.71 -11.55 -5.20
C ASP A 165 -9.40 -11.45 -3.84
N ASN A 166 -10.68 -11.09 -3.84
CA ASN A 166 -11.51 -10.98 -2.64
C ASN A 166 -12.58 -12.08 -2.55
N SER A 167 -12.44 -13.17 -3.31
CA SER A 167 -13.35 -14.33 -3.26
C SER A 167 -13.51 -14.87 -1.84
N TYR A 168 -14.76 -15.11 -1.44
CA TYR A 168 -15.09 -15.40 -0.06
C TYR A 168 -14.51 -16.73 0.46
N LYS A 169 -14.06 -16.71 1.72
CA LYS A 169 -13.61 -17.88 2.49
C LYS A 169 -14.19 -17.83 3.91
N SER A 170 -14.43 -18.99 4.49
CA SER A 170 -14.93 -19.13 5.87
C SER A 170 -13.84 -19.09 6.95
N SER A 171 -12.56 -19.24 6.58
CA SER A 171 -11.41 -19.26 7.50
C SER A 171 -10.40 -18.18 7.13
N TRP A 172 -9.89 -17.47 8.14
CA TRP A 172 -8.89 -16.41 7.95
C TRP A 172 -7.56 -16.98 7.43
N ALA A 173 -7.13 -18.12 7.96
CA ALA A 173 -5.93 -18.82 7.50
C ALA A 173 -6.01 -19.16 6.01
N SER A 174 -7.14 -19.67 5.53
CA SER A 174 -7.36 -19.98 4.12
C SER A 174 -7.39 -18.73 3.24
N PHE A 175 -8.07 -17.66 3.70
CA PHE A 175 -8.10 -16.39 2.96
C PHE A 175 -6.69 -15.79 2.84
N PHE A 176 -5.96 -15.67 3.96
CA PHE A 176 -4.63 -15.09 3.95
C PHE A 176 -3.62 -15.92 3.11
N ALA A 177 -3.71 -17.25 3.17
CA ALA A 177 -2.90 -18.14 2.35
C ALA A 177 -3.15 -17.97 0.84
N GLU A 178 -4.41 -18.12 0.41
CA GLU A 178 -4.78 -18.13 -1.01
C GLU A 178 -4.84 -16.71 -1.59
N ASN A 179 -5.70 -15.87 -1.00
CA ASN A 179 -6.11 -14.57 -1.52
C ASN A 179 -5.11 -13.44 -1.25
N ARG A 180 -4.07 -13.67 -0.43
CA ARG A 180 -2.99 -12.69 -0.17
C ARG A 180 -1.63 -13.26 -0.54
N LEU A 181 -1.10 -14.25 0.19
CA LEU A 181 0.26 -14.75 -0.02
C LEU A 181 0.45 -15.41 -1.41
N ARG A 182 -0.39 -16.38 -1.77
CA ARG A 182 -0.26 -17.09 -3.06
C ARG A 182 -0.65 -16.20 -4.23
N PHE A 183 -1.64 -15.33 -4.07
CA PHE A 183 -1.99 -14.30 -5.04
C PHE A 183 -0.77 -13.43 -5.42
N ILE A 184 -0.05 -12.87 -4.44
CA ILE A 184 1.14 -12.03 -4.67
C ILE A 184 2.27 -12.82 -5.35
N LEU A 185 2.50 -14.07 -4.94
CA LEU A 185 3.48 -14.93 -5.61
C LEU A 185 3.16 -15.08 -7.11
N GLN A 186 1.90 -15.39 -7.46
CA GLN A 186 1.48 -15.55 -8.85
C GLN A 186 1.61 -14.24 -9.64
N ARG A 187 1.30 -13.09 -9.01
CA ARG A 187 1.49 -11.76 -9.59
C ARG A 187 2.95 -11.45 -9.88
N ALA A 188 3.85 -11.68 -8.91
CA ALA A 188 5.28 -11.46 -9.03
C ALA A 188 5.92 -12.34 -10.12
N GLU A 189 5.54 -13.62 -10.19
CA GLU A 189 6.01 -14.53 -11.25
C GLU A 189 5.51 -14.12 -12.64
N ALA A 190 4.23 -13.74 -12.77
CA ALA A 190 3.65 -13.26 -14.02
C ALA A 190 4.32 -11.96 -14.49
N ALA A 191 4.57 -11.01 -13.59
CA ALA A 191 5.26 -9.75 -13.89
C ALA A 191 6.74 -9.95 -14.27
N ASN A 192 7.36 -11.04 -13.84
CA ASN A 192 8.74 -11.41 -14.20
C ASN A 192 8.82 -12.40 -15.38
N GLY A 193 7.68 -12.86 -15.91
CA GLY A 193 7.62 -13.80 -17.05
C GLY A 193 8.14 -15.21 -16.77
N ARG A 194 8.47 -15.54 -15.50
CA ARG A 194 8.99 -16.86 -15.11
C ARG A 194 8.73 -17.14 -13.63
N PRO A 195 8.53 -18.42 -13.24
CA PRO A 195 8.51 -18.82 -11.83
C PRO A 195 9.85 -18.54 -11.13
N ASP A 196 9.80 -18.12 -9.87
CA ASP A 196 10.95 -18.16 -8.97
C ASP A 196 10.79 -19.36 -8.03
N GLY A 197 11.56 -20.41 -8.30
CA GLY A 197 11.50 -21.65 -7.54
C GLY A 197 11.87 -21.51 -6.06
N GLU A 198 12.69 -20.52 -5.67
CA GLU A 198 13.02 -20.30 -4.26
C GLU A 198 11.94 -19.48 -3.55
N LEU A 199 11.53 -18.35 -4.12
CA LEU A 199 10.44 -17.54 -3.56
C LEU A 199 9.16 -18.36 -3.43
N ARG A 200 8.79 -19.11 -4.48
CA ARG A 200 7.67 -20.06 -4.45
C ARG A 200 7.82 -21.07 -3.32
N ARG A 201 8.98 -21.71 -3.18
CA ARG A 201 9.22 -22.67 -2.08
C ARG A 201 9.11 -22.03 -0.69
N LEU A 202 9.53 -20.78 -0.51
CA LEU A 202 9.43 -20.05 0.75
C LEU A 202 7.97 -19.66 1.07
N VAL A 203 7.24 -19.14 0.09
CA VAL A 203 5.81 -18.78 0.22
C VAL A 203 4.95 -20.02 0.48
N GLU A 204 5.08 -21.07 -0.34
CA GLU A 204 4.35 -22.33 -0.18
C GLU A 204 4.66 -22.99 1.17
N ARG A 205 5.91 -22.93 1.64
CA ARG A 205 6.27 -23.39 2.99
C ARG A 205 5.59 -22.57 4.08
N THR A 206 5.54 -21.25 3.92
CA THR A 206 4.89 -20.34 4.89
C THR A 206 3.40 -20.63 4.96
N ILE A 207 2.75 -20.80 3.81
CA ILE A 207 1.35 -21.22 3.72
C ILE A 207 1.13 -22.58 4.38
N ALA A 208 2.00 -23.57 4.14
CA ALA A 208 1.83 -24.93 4.67
C ALA A 208 2.18 -25.09 6.16
N GLN A 209 3.06 -24.25 6.72
CA GLN A 209 3.64 -24.46 8.07
C GLN A 209 3.41 -23.30 9.05
N VAL A 210 3.40 -22.05 8.57
CA VAL A 210 3.35 -20.85 9.42
C VAL A 210 1.91 -20.35 9.54
N VAL A 211 1.20 -20.21 8.42
CA VAL A 211 -0.19 -19.72 8.37
C VAL A 211 -1.14 -20.56 9.24
N PRO A 212 -1.23 -21.91 9.11
CA PRO A 212 -2.12 -22.70 9.98
C PRO A 212 -1.71 -22.65 11.46
N ARG A 213 -0.41 -22.50 11.74
CA ARG A 213 0.13 -22.43 13.11
C ARG A 213 -0.18 -21.11 13.81
N LEU A 214 -0.11 -19.99 13.09
CA LEU A 214 -0.34 -18.65 13.64
C LEU A 214 -1.78 -18.16 13.51
N LEU A 215 -2.49 -18.58 12.46
CA LEU A 215 -3.77 -18.00 12.04
C LEU A 215 -4.92 -19.02 11.96
N GLY A 216 -4.66 -20.31 12.22
CA GLY A 216 -5.67 -21.36 12.17
C GLY A 216 -6.74 -21.20 13.24
N ASP A 217 -8.00 -21.51 12.91
CA ASP A 217 -9.15 -21.20 13.77
C ASP A 217 -9.14 -21.97 15.11
N GLU A 218 -8.55 -23.17 15.13
CA GLU A 218 -8.33 -23.97 16.35
C GLU A 218 -7.33 -23.32 17.33
N HIS A 219 -6.37 -22.55 16.80
CA HIS A 219 -5.35 -21.86 17.59
C HIS A 219 -5.83 -20.47 18.03
N MET A 220 -6.43 -19.72 17.09
CA MET A 220 -6.85 -18.35 17.30
C MET A 220 -8.02 -18.23 18.30
N ASN A 221 -7.88 -17.30 19.23
CA ASN A 221 -8.83 -17.06 20.32
C ASN A 221 -9.20 -18.30 21.17
N GLY A 222 -8.33 -19.31 21.22
CA GLY A 222 -8.61 -20.56 21.92
C GLY A 222 -9.72 -21.37 21.25
N GLY A 223 -9.57 -21.61 19.95
CA GLY A 223 -10.49 -22.41 19.15
C GLY A 223 -11.74 -21.69 18.65
N ARG A 224 -11.78 -20.36 18.69
CA ARG A 224 -12.94 -19.56 18.23
C ARG A 224 -12.68 -18.86 16.89
N GLY A 225 -11.48 -18.97 16.32
CA GLY A 225 -11.09 -18.21 15.14
C GLY A 225 -11.12 -16.69 15.36
N VAL A 226 -11.24 -15.94 14.28
CA VAL A 226 -11.41 -14.48 14.29
C VAL A 226 -12.70 -14.09 13.59
N VAL A 227 -13.29 -12.96 13.99
CA VAL A 227 -14.49 -12.43 13.32
C VAL A 227 -14.02 -11.57 12.14
N PRO A 228 -14.58 -11.76 10.92
CA PRO A 228 -14.31 -10.84 9.82
C PRO A 228 -14.84 -9.44 10.16
N VAL A 229 -14.00 -8.42 10.02
CA VAL A 229 -14.34 -7.00 10.19
C VAL A 229 -13.86 -6.21 8.98
N VAL A 230 -14.42 -5.03 8.73
CA VAL A 230 -13.92 -4.16 7.66
C VAL A 230 -12.50 -3.72 8.01
N VAL A 231 -11.54 -4.04 7.14
CA VAL A 231 -10.19 -3.47 7.16
C VAL A 231 -10.07 -2.49 6.00
N HIS A 232 -9.31 -1.40 6.18
CA HIS A 232 -9.01 -0.42 5.13
C HIS A 232 -8.13 -1.04 4.03
N GLY A 233 -7.26 -1.98 4.40
CA GLY A 233 -6.43 -2.79 3.51
C GLY A 233 -5.15 -2.11 3.00
N ASP A 234 -5.10 -0.77 3.05
CA ASP A 234 -3.98 0.07 2.62
C ASP A 234 -3.72 1.26 3.58
N LEU A 235 -3.90 1.08 4.91
CA LEU A 235 -3.76 2.19 5.86
C LEU A 235 -2.29 2.43 6.26
N TRP A 236 -1.55 3.11 5.41
CA TRP A 236 -0.27 3.74 5.79
C TRP A 236 -0.46 5.23 6.12
N SER A 237 0.59 5.89 6.59
CA SER A 237 0.56 7.29 7.02
C SER A 237 0.10 8.26 5.91
N GLY A 238 0.50 8.02 4.66
CA GLY A 238 0.06 8.79 3.49
C GLY A 238 -1.43 8.70 3.20
N ASN A 239 -2.11 7.65 3.66
CA ASN A 239 -3.56 7.42 3.50
C ASN A 239 -4.37 7.89 4.74
N ALA A 240 -3.76 8.67 5.64
CA ALA A 240 -4.41 9.23 6.83
C ALA A 240 -4.17 10.75 6.93
N GLY A 241 -5.19 11.52 7.32
CA GLY A 241 -5.14 12.98 7.27
C GLY A 241 -5.99 13.71 8.31
N SER A 242 -6.15 15.01 8.12
CA SER A 242 -6.97 15.89 8.95
C SER A 242 -7.62 16.98 8.11
N GLY A 243 -8.94 17.00 8.03
CA GLY A 243 -9.67 17.98 7.21
C GLY A 243 -11.16 17.97 7.49
N SER A 244 -11.89 18.80 6.73
CA SER A 244 -13.34 18.90 6.78
C SER A 244 -13.95 18.11 5.62
N LEU A 245 -14.84 17.17 5.93
CA LEU A 245 -15.68 16.49 4.93
C LEU A 245 -17.04 17.18 4.87
N ALA A 246 -17.47 17.58 3.66
CA ALA A 246 -18.78 18.18 3.42
C ALA A 246 -19.14 19.36 4.37
N GLY A 247 -18.16 20.22 4.69
CA GLY A 247 -18.36 21.37 5.58
C GLY A 247 -18.55 21.03 7.07
N ARG A 248 -18.38 19.76 7.47
CA ARG A 248 -18.38 19.33 8.88
C ARG A 248 -17.12 19.86 9.59
N ARG A 249 -17.09 19.79 10.92
CA ARG A 249 -15.90 20.11 11.72
C ARG A 249 -14.67 19.31 11.25
N VAL A 250 -13.47 19.87 11.44
CA VAL A 250 -12.21 19.18 11.13
C VAL A 250 -12.02 17.96 12.05
N GLU A 251 -11.84 16.78 11.45
CA GLU A 251 -11.57 15.52 12.16
C GLU A 251 -10.41 14.74 11.52
N LYS A 252 -9.93 13.70 12.21
CA LYS A 252 -9.06 12.67 11.62
C LYS A 252 -9.85 11.83 10.62
N VAL A 253 -9.27 11.61 9.45
CA VAL A 253 -9.88 10.87 8.33
C VAL A 253 -8.85 9.95 7.67
N ILE A 254 -9.33 8.96 6.92
CA ILE A 254 -8.55 8.06 6.06
C ILE A 254 -9.13 8.07 4.65
N PHE A 255 -8.31 7.75 3.65
CA PHE A 255 -8.66 7.80 2.24
C PHE A 255 -7.88 6.74 1.45
N ASP A 256 -8.28 6.54 0.19
CA ASP A 256 -7.72 5.56 -0.73
C ASP A 256 -7.74 4.10 -0.20
N PRO A 257 -8.91 3.58 0.23
CA PRO A 257 -9.04 2.23 0.77
C PRO A 257 -9.00 1.13 -0.31
N SER A 258 -8.33 0.01 0.01
CA SER A 258 -8.46 -1.27 -0.68
C SER A 258 -9.14 -2.28 0.25
N ALA A 259 -10.37 -1.97 0.65
CA ALA A 259 -11.01 -2.62 1.80
C ALA A 259 -11.41 -4.07 1.53
N PHE A 260 -11.43 -4.86 2.59
CA PHE A 260 -12.01 -6.21 2.59
C PHE A 260 -12.48 -6.59 3.99
N TYR A 261 -13.14 -7.74 4.12
CA TYR A 261 -13.47 -8.32 5.41
C TYR A 261 -12.33 -9.25 5.84
N GLY A 262 -11.62 -8.84 6.89
CA GLY A 262 -10.38 -9.46 7.34
C GLY A 262 -10.28 -9.57 8.86
N HIS A 263 -9.13 -10.02 9.35
CA HIS A 263 -8.77 -9.90 10.76
C HIS A 263 -8.24 -8.49 11.03
N SER A 264 -8.71 -7.83 12.09
CA SER A 264 -8.33 -6.45 12.46
C SER A 264 -6.82 -6.20 12.57
N GLU A 265 -6.05 -7.18 13.04
CA GLU A 265 -4.59 -7.06 13.14
C GLU A 265 -3.87 -7.00 11.78
N TYR A 266 -4.53 -7.35 10.66
CA TYR A 266 -3.97 -7.23 9.32
C TYR A 266 -3.52 -5.80 9.01
N GLU A 267 -4.36 -4.82 9.36
CA GLU A 267 -4.10 -3.40 9.09
C GLU A 267 -2.83 -2.91 9.80
N LEU A 268 -2.58 -3.42 11.00
CA LEU A 268 -1.42 -3.04 11.81
C LEU A 268 -0.09 -3.47 11.16
N GLY A 269 -0.12 -4.42 10.22
CA GLY A 269 1.03 -4.78 9.39
C GLY A 269 1.47 -3.66 8.46
N ILE A 270 0.55 -3.08 7.68
CA ILE A 270 0.89 -1.98 6.76
C ILE A 270 1.19 -0.67 7.52
N MET A 271 0.45 -0.40 8.59
CA MET A 271 0.71 0.74 9.49
C MET A 271 2.12 0.70 10.10
N ARG A 272 2.65 -0.50 10.39
CA ARG A 272 4.00 -0.68 10.90
C ARG A 272 5.07 -0.61 9.81
N MET A 273 4.78 -1.07 8.60
CA MET A 273 5.73 -1.10 7.49
C MET A 273 6.20 0.29 7.06
N PHE A 274 5.26 1.24 6.92
CA PHE A 274 5.53 2.58 6.43
C PHE A 274 5.48 3.66 7.53
N GLY A 275 5.19 3.27 8.78
CA GLY A 275 5.27 4.14 9.95
C GLY A 275 4.19 5.24 10.02
N GLY A 276 4.50 6.32 10.73
CA GLY A 276 3.63 7.49 10.94
C GLY A 276 2.45 7.31 11.89
N PHE A 277 2.29 6.13 12.50
CA PHE A 277 1.38 5.90 13.63
C PHE A 277 2.18 5.71 14.92
N GLY A 278 2.19 6.73 15.79
CA GLY A 278 3.00 6.75 17.01
C GLY A 278 2.52 5.80 18.12
N GLY A 279 3.37 5.57 19.13
CA GLY A 279 3.09 4.63 20.23
C GLY A 279 1.76 4.89 20.96
N GLY A 280 1.42 6.15 21.23
CA GLY A 280 0.15 6.51 21.87
C GLY A 280 -1.09 6.15 21.06
N PHE A 281 -1.01 6.15 19.72
CA PHE A 281 -2.10 5.66 18.87
C PHE A 281 -2.31 4.15 19.06
N LEU A 282 -1.23 3.37 19.11
CA LEU A 282 -1.30 1.91 19.29
C LEU A 282 -1.75 1.53 20.70
N GLU A 283 -1.36 2.29 21.71
CA GLU A 283 -1.83 2.13 23.09
C GLU A 283 -3.35 2.37 23.20
N GLU A 284 -3.83 3.50 22.68
CA GLU A 284 -5.26 3.85 22.64
C GLU A 284 -6.06 2.82 21.81
N TYR A 285 -5.55 2.46 20.63
CA TYR A 285 -6.18 1.45 19.76
C TYR A 285 -6.29 0.11 20.48
N HIS A 286 -5.25 -0.37 21.16
CA HIS A 286 -5.30 -1.66 21.86
C HIS A 286 -6.08 -1.64 23.17
N HIS A 287 -6.30 -0.47 23.77
CA HIS A 287 -7.25 -0.32 24.88
C HIS A 287 -8.70 -0.57 24.41
N LEU A 288 -9.02 -0.14 23.18
CA LEU A 288 -10.38 -0.22 22.60
C LEU A 288 -10.61 -1.50 21.76
N CYS A 289 -9.59 -1.98 21.07
CA CYS A 289 -9.55 -3.21 20.28
C CYS A 289 -8.40 -4.11 20.80
N PRO A 290 -8.66 -4.94 21.82
CA PRO A 290 -7.66 -5.81 22.42
C PRO A 290 -6.97 -6.72 21.42
N LYS A 291 -5.68 -7.01 21.66
CA LYS A 291 -4.88 -7.95 20.86
C LYS A 291 -5.52 -9.35 20.87
N THR A 292 -5.55 -9.98 19.70
CA THR A 292 -6.12 -11.32 19.53
C THR A 292 -5.29 -12.36 20.28
N GLN A 293 -5.94 -13.35 20.89
CA GLN A 293 -5.25 -14.40 21.62
C GLN A 293 -4.74 -15.49 20.65
N PRO A 294 -3.54 -16.07 20.86
CA PRO A 294 -2.58 -15.78 21.94
C PRO A 294 -1.83 -14.44 21.76
N VAL A 295 -1.72 -13.64 22.82
CA VAL A 295 -1.12 -12.29 22.75
C VAL A 295 0.40 -12.33 22.61
N GLU A 296 1.06 -13.37 23.12
CA GLU A 296 2.51 -13.61 23.01
C GLU A 296 3.00 -13.90 21.57
N GLU A 297 2.07 -14.09 20.64
CA GLU A 297 2.34 -14.23 19.19
C GLU A 297 1.83 -13.05 18.37
N TYR A 298 1.34 -11.98 19.01
CA TYR A 298 0.89 -10.76 18.34
C TYR A 298 1.94 -10.22 17.35
N ASN A 299 3.19 -10.06 17.79
CA ASN A 299 4.28 -9.56 16.96
C ASN A 299 4.63 -10.51 15.79
N ASP A 300 4.49 -11.82 15.99
CA ASP A 300 4.70 -12.82 14.93
C ASP A 300 3.60 -12.69 13.85
N ARG A 301 2.35 -12.44 14.26
CA ARG A 301 1.23 -12.19 13.33
C ARG A 301 1.37 -10.86 12.58
N ILE A 302 1.75 -9.77 13.26
CA ILE A 302 2.02 -8.48 12.57
C ILE A 302 3.12 -8.65 11.54
N SER A 303 4.24 -9.30 11.91
CA SER A 303 5.35 -9.55 10.99
C SER A 303 4.97 -10.49 9.84
N LEU A 304 3.95 -11.35 10.00
CA LEU A 304 3.35 -12.13 8.92
C LEU A 304 2.43 -11.29 8.02
N TYR A 305 1.63 -10.38 8.59
CA TYR A 305 0.79 -9.47 7.80
C TYR A 305 1.58 -8.46 6.99
N GLU A 306 2.77 -8.04 7.48
CA GLU A 306 3.71 -7.21 6.72
C GLU A 306 4.06 -7.79 5.33
N PHE A 307 3.91 -9.09 5.03
CA PHE A 307 4.17 -9.61 3.68
C PHE A 307 3.05 -9.35 2.65
N ALA A 308 1.81 -9.14 3.08
CA ALA A 308 0.65 -9.05 2.19
C ALA A 308 0.46 -7.70 1.45
N PRO A 309 0.97 -6.55 1.93
CA PRO A 309 0.95 -5.29 1.18
C PRO A 309 2.04 -5.11 0.12
N ILE A 310 3.02 -6.02 0.02
CA ILE A 310 4.32 -5.71 -0.62
C ILE A 310 4.29 -5.56 -2.16
N ASP A 311 3.26 -6.05 -2.86
CA ASP A 311 3.23 -6.19 -4.35
C ASP A 311 2.96 -4.90 -5.16
N ILE A 312 3.11 -3.71 -4.55
CA ILE A 312 2.27 -2.56 -4.94
C ILE A 312 3.04 -1.36 -5.49
N ARG A 313 4.29 -1.11 -5.08
CA ARG A 313 5.08 0.02 -5.63
C ARG A 313 5.98 -0.44 -6.77
N LYS A 314 5.48 -0.23 -8.00
CA LYS A 314 6.17 -0.54 -9.26
C LYS A 314 7.52 0.19 -9.38
N ARG A 315 8.43 -0.45 -10.13
CA ARG A 315 9.77 -0.01 -10.61
C ARG A 315 10.97 -0.20 -9.67
N GLU A 316 11.09 0.44 -8.51
CA GLU A 316 12.31 0.34 -7.70
C GLU A 316 12.54 -1.05 -7.04
N MET A 317 11.48 -1.72 -6.60
CA MET A 317 11.61 -2.88 -5.68
C MET A 317 12.15 -4.19 -6.29
N LYS A 318 12.60 -4.19 -7.56
CA LYS A 318 13.13 -5.41 -8.20
C LYS A 318 14.41 -5.96 -7.57
N ASN A 319 15.19 -5.13 -6.87
CA ASN A 319 16.45 -5.55 -6.24
C ASN A 319 16.33 -5.81 -4.72
N GLN A 320 15.49 -5.07 -3.99
CA GLN A 320 15.36 -5.20 -2.53
C GLN A 320 14.53 -6.42 -2.07
N LEU A 321 13.49 -6.83 -2.82
CA LEU A 321 12.60 -7.94 -2.42
C LEU A 321 13.36 -9.26 -2.18
N PHE A 322 14.37 -9.55 -3.01
CA PHE A 322 15.13 -10.80 -2.93
C PHE A 322 16.03 -10.93 -1.69
N GLY A 323 16.38 -9.81 -1.04
CA GLY A 323 17.15 -9.79 0.20
C GLY A 323 16.25 -9.78 1.43
N ILE A 324 15.39 -8.76 1.52
CA ILE A 324 14.62 -8.46 2.73
C ILE A 324 13.51 -9.50 2.96
N SER A 325 12.77 -9.91 1.92
CA SER A 325 11.75 -10.95 2.06
C SER A 325 12.37 -12.29 2.44
N ARG A 326 13.51 -12.67 1.83
CA ARG A 326 14.26 -13.88 2.25
C ARG A 326 14.62 -13.82 3.73
N ALA A 327 15.25 -12.73 4.18
CA ALA A 327 15.68 -12.58 5.57
C ALA A 327 14.50 -12.69 6.56
N ARG A 328 13.36 -12.05 6.26
CA ARG A 328 12.15 -12.12 7.11
C ARG A 328 11.45 -13.49 7.07
N PHE A 329 11.40 -14.17 5.91
CA PHE A 329 10.94 -15.57 5.83
C PHE A 329 11.85 -16.51 6.62
N TYR A 330 13.17 -16.31 6.58
CA TYR A 330 14.12 -17.05 7.42
C TYR A 330 13.94 -16.74 8.91
N PHE A 331 13.71 -15.48 9.30
CA PHE A 331 13.46 -15.08 10.68
C PHE A 331 12.23 -15.78 11.27
N ILE A 332 11.07 -15.68 10.62
CA ILE A 332 9.84 -16.36 11.08
C ILE A 332 10.04 -17.88 11.12
N HIS A 333 10.70 -18.46 10.12
CA HIS A 333 11.03 -19.89 10.12
C HIS A 333 11.96 -20.30 11.28
N HIS A 334 12.88 -19.43 11.69
CA HIS A 334 13.76 -19.64 12.83
C HIS A 334 13.01 -19.51 14.17
N CYS A 335 12.19 -18.47 14.34
CA CYS A 335 11.38 -18.26 15.54
C CYS A 335 10.42 -19.43 15.81
N VAL A 336 9.79 -19.98 14.75
CA VAL A 336 8.94 -21.18 14.84
C VAL A 336 9.75 -22.43 15.23
N ARG A 337 11.04 -22.50 14.92
CA ARG A 337 11.93 -23.58 15.40
C ARG A 337 12.38 -23.39 16.85
N VAL A 338 12.59 -22.15 17.30
CA VAL A 338 13.22 -21.86 18.61
C VAL A 338 12.25 -21.99 19.80
N LYS A 339 10.93 -21.83 19.60
CA LYS A 339 9.93 -22.11 20.66
C LYS A 339 9.63 -23.62 20.87
N GLY A 340 10.30 -24.53 20.16
CA GLY A 340 10.32 -25.95 20.49
C GLY A 340 11.31 -26.24 21.63
N GLY A 341 10.85 -26.21 22.88
CA GLY A 341 11.70 -26.33 24.07
C GLY A 341 12.58 -27.61 24.11
N PRO A 342 13.82 -27.54 24.63
CA PRO A 342 14.77 -28.64 24.54
C PRO A 342 14.55 -29.69 25.64
N ASN A 343 13.63 -30.63 25.42
CA ASN A 343 13.72 -32.01 25.94
C ASN A 343 12.50 -32.88 25.56
N GLN A 344 12.50 -33.45 24.35
CA GLN A 344 11.97 -34.81 24.12
C GLN A 344 12.78 -35.51 23.01
N ARG A 345 13.79 -36.30 23.37
CA ARG A 345 14.30 -37.37 22.50
C ARG A 345 13.33 -38.56 22.55
N GLY A 346 12.14 -38.38 21.96
CA GLY A 346 11.20 -39.46 21.66
C GLY A 346 11.35 -39.86 20.19
N GLN A 347 11.60 -41.14 19.93
CA GLN A 347 11.69 -41.66 18.56
C GLN A 347 10.30 -41.61 17.90
N PHE A 348 10.09 -40.71 16.95
CA PHE A 348 8.99 -40.83 15.99
C PHE A 348 9.42 -41.71 14.83
N SER A 349 9.16 -43.01 14.96
CA SER A 349 9.26 -43.95 13.85
C SER A 349 8.24 -43.60 12.77
N THR A 350 8.67 -43.63 11.52
CA THR A 350 7.79 -43.45 10.35
C THR A 350 6.80 -44.60 10.22
N PRO A 351 5.50 -44.34 10.00
CA PRO A 351 4.56 -45.39 9.60
C PRO A 351 4.77 -45.69 8.11
N ALA A 352 5.50 -46.77 7.82
CA ALA A 352 5.51 -47.36 6.49
C ALA A 352 4.13 -47.97 6.19
N VAL A 353 3.64 -47.77 4.97
CA VAL A 353 2.44 -48.44 4.45
C VAL A 353 2.77 -49.88 4.06
N PRO A 354 1.93 -50.87 4.45
CA PRO A 354 1.85 -52.14 3.73
C PRO A 354 0.46 -52.34 3.10
N LEU A 355 0.47 -52.79 1.85
CA LEU A 355 -0.69 -53.37 1.17
C LEU A 355 -0.91 -54.82 1.64
N GLY A 356 -2.17 -55.29 1.63
CA GLY A 356 -2.46 -56.69 1.28
C GLY A 356 -3.05 -57.63 2.34
N SER A 357 -4.35 -57.93 2.17
CA SER A 357 -4.97 -59.27 2.22
C SER A 357 -5.01 -60.14 3.51
N SER A 358 -6.24 -60.23 4.07
CA SER A 358 -7.03 -61.46 4.28
C SER A 358 -6.91 -62.33 5.57
N PHE A 359 -8.02 -63.04 5.84
CA PHE A 359 -8.29 -64.14 6.79
C PHE A 359 -8.52 -63.87 8.31
N SER A 360 -9.81 -63.68 8.65
CA SER A 360 -10.71 -64.57 9.45
C SER A 360 -10.43 -65.02 10.90
N GLN A 361 -11.55 -65.23 11.63
CA GLN A 361 -11.75 -65.92 12.93
C GLN A 361 -11.19 -65.24 14.21
N GLN A 362 -11.75 -65.42 15.43
CA GLN A 362 -13.10 -65.62 15.99
C GLN A 362 -12.95 -65.78 17.54
N LEU A 363 -13.72 -65.00 18.32
CA LEU A 363 -14.31 -65.29 19.64
C LEU A 363 -13.52 -65.55 20.97
N HIS A 364 -14.22 -65.18 22.07
CA HIS A 364 -14.09 -65.55 23.50
C HIS A 364 -12.88 -64.99 24.31
N HIS A 365 -12.99 -64.60 25.59
CA HIS A 365 -14.12 -64.47 26.55
C HIS A 365 -13.70 -63.61 27.78
N LEU A 366 -14.63 -62.83 28.38
CA LEU A 366 -14.80 -62.50 29.84
C LEU A 366 -13.62 -61.84 30.62
N THR A 367 -13.75 -61.09 31.74
CA THR A 367 -14.82 -60.95 32.78
C THR A 367 -14.66 -59.63 33.59
N THR A 368 -15.76 -58.96 33.99
CA THR A 368 -16.05 -58.21 35.27
C THR A 368 -15.00 -57.28 35.94
N ASN A 369 -15.29 -56.10 36.54
CA ASN A 369 -16.44 -55.61 37.35
C ASN A 369 -16.66 -54.07 37.13
N THR A 370 -17.89 -53.52 37.05
CA THR A 370 -18.75 -53.00 38.17
C THR A 370 -18.06 -51.89 39.00
N THR A 371 -18.56 -50.63 39.09
CA THR A 371 -19.83 -50.24 39.74
C THR A 371 -20.27 -48.79 39.38
N THR A 372 -21.59 -48.52 39.39
CA THR A 372 -22.26 -47.18 39.21
C THR A 372 -23.07 -46.81 40.46
N PRO A 373 -23.39 -45.52 40.72
CA PRO A 373 -24.68 -44.92 40.30
C PRO A 373 -24.54 -43.42 39.89
N ARG A 374 -25.30 -42.77 39.00
CA ARG A 374 -26.70 -42.81 38.48
C ARG A 374 -27.78 -42.19 39.40
N ILE A 375 -28.47 -41.14 38.91
CA ILE A 375 -29.93 -40.81 38.99
C ILE A 375 -30.14 -39.38 38.38
N ILE A 376 -30.78 -39.23 37.19
CA ILE A 376 -32.22 -38.90 36.89
C ILE A 376 -32.63 -37.49 37.38
N GLY A 377 -33.37 -36.62 36.67
CA GLY A 377 -34.09 -36.61 35.37
C GLY A 377 -34.51 -35.16 35.03
N ARG A 378 -35.46 -34.78 34.16
CA ARG A 378 -36.50 -35.45 33.35
C ARG A 378 -36.88 -34.54 32.15
N SER A 379 -37.48 -35.12 31.10
CA SER A 379 -38.08 -34.40 29.96
C SER A 379 -39.51 -33.91 30.23
N HIS A 380 -40.00 -32.97 29.43
CA HIS A 380 -41.44 -32.84 29.11
C HIS A 380 -41.67 -32.62 27.60
N HIS A 381 -42.58 -33.43 27.05
CA HIS A 381 -43.22 -33.22 25.75
C HIS A 381 -44.30 -32.14 25.84
N ILE A 382 -44.61 -31.49 24.72
CA ILE A 382 -45.98 -31.23 24.25
C ILE A 382 -45.95 -31.11 22.72
N SER A 383 -46.90 -31.74 22.05
CA SER A 383 -47.20 -31.55 20.63
C SER A 383 -48.48 -30.73 20.50
N LEU A 384 -48.71 -30.05 19.36
CA LEU A 384 -49.99 -30.14 18.60
C LEU A 384 -50.07 -29.15 17.40
N LEU A 385 -50.79 -29.64 16.37
CA LEU A 385 -51.55 -28.91 15.32
C LEU A 385 -50.83 -28.22 14.14
N SER A 386 -51.10 -28.78 12.95
CA SER A 386 -51.22 -28.06 11.67
C SER A 386 -52.58 -27.33 11.59
N PRO A 387 -52.81 -26.46 10.59
CA PRO A 387 -53.40 -27.00 9.36
C PRO A 387 -52.86 -26.44 8.03
N THR A 388 -53.03 -27.26 7.01
CA THR A 388 -53.02 -26.99 5.56
C THR A 388 -53.60 -25.65 5.10
N TYR A 389 -52.98 -25.06 4.07
CA TYR A 389 -53.74 -24.66 2.88
C TYR A 389 -52.92 -24.91 1.60
N CYS A 390 -53.49 -25.66 0.66
CA CYS A 390 -52.98 -25.75 -0.70
C CYS A 390 -53.58 -24.61 -1.54
N ASN A 391 -52.87 -24.12 -2.54
CA ASN A 391 -53.54 -23.95 -3.83
C ASN A 391 -52.61 -24.21 -5.03
N ARG A 392 -53.22 -24.58 -6.16
CA ARG A 392 -52.57 -25.32 -7.25
C ARG A 392 -53.13 -24.90 -8.61
N SER A 393 -52.28 -24.33 -9.45
CA SER A 393 -52.50 -24.11 -10.89
C SER A 393 -51.12 -23.96 -11.55
N ARG A 394 -50.59 -24.86 -12.38
CA ARG A 394 -51.11 -25.41 -13.66
C ARG A 394 -51.74 -24.29 -14.52
N GLY A 395 -51.23 -23.96 -15.71
CA GLY A 395 -50.11 -24.52 -16.48
C GLY A 395 -50.31 -24.19 -17.97
N LEU A 396 -49.65 -24.97 -18.85
CA LEU A 396 -49.74 -24.94 -20.33
C LEU A 396 -48.90 -23.81 -20.97
N ASN A 397 -47.80 -24.11 -21.68
CA ASN A 397 -47.69 -24.72 -23.04
C ASN A 397 -47.83 -23.61 -24.13
N ASN A 398 -47.09 -23.61 -25.26
CA ASN A 398 -46.21 -24.64 -25.84
C ASN A 398 -45.36 -24.08 -27.01
N ASN A 399 -44.46 -24.93 -27.55
CA ASN A 399 -43.97 -24.94 -28.95
C ASN A 399 -42.99 -23.83 -29.40
N HIS A 400 -42.03 -24.04 -30.32
CA HIS A 400 -41.35 -25.21 -30.94
C HIS A 400 -39.94 -24.68 -31.37
N GLY A 401 -38.83 -25.41 -31.36
CA GLY A 401 -38.52 -26.57 -32.22
C GLY A 401 -37.46 -26.19 -33.30
N PRO A 402 -36.19 -26.65 -33.22
CA PRO A 402 -35.10 -26.36 -34.19
C PRO A 402 -34.88 -27.58 -35.13
N PRO A 403 -33.70 -27.87 -35.75
CA PRO A 403 -32.53 -27.07 -36.20
C PRO A 403 -32.23 -27.27 -37.72
N ALA A 404 -31.09 -26.78 -38.23
CA ALA A 404 -30.53 -27.22 -39.51
C ALA A 404 -28.99 -27.40 -39.49
N LYS A 405 -28.50 -28.50 -40.08
CA LYS A 405 -27.10 -28.77 -40.43
C LYS A 405 -27.02 -29.00 -41.94
N LEU A 406 -25.90 -28.65 -42.59
CA LEU A 406 -25.51 -29.23 -43.90
C LEU A 406 -23.97 -29.21 -44.07
N ARG A 407 -23.45 -30.04 -44.98
CA ARG A 407 -22.05 -30.53 -44.97
C ARG A 407 -21.45 -30.57 -46.40
N SER A 408 -20.21 -30.06 -46.54
CA SER A 408 -19.11 -30.36 -47.50
C SER A 408 -19.30 -31.12 -48.84
N SER A 409 -18.70 -30.57 -49.93
CA SER A 409 -17.92 -31.28 -50.99
C SER A 409 -17.26 -30.26 -51.96
N PHE A 410 -15.92 -30.17 -52.14
CA PHE A 410 -15.02 -30.92 -53.09
C PHE A 410 -15.17 -30.58 -54.60
N HIS A 411 -14.12 -30.42 -55.45
CA HIS A 411 -12.66 -30.54 -55.20
C HIS A 411 -11.63 -29.52 -55.82
N PRO A 412 -10.94 -29.65 -57.00
CA PRO A 412 -9.47 -29.42 -56.99
C PRO A 412 -8.80 -28.61 -58.14
N SER A 413 -7.60 -28.06 -57.88
CA SER A 413 -6.47 -28.01 -58.84
C SER A 413 -5.12 -27.71 -58.15
N SER A 414 -4.03 -28.11 -58.78
CA SER A 414 -2.67 -28.32 -58.20
C SER A 414 -1.62 -27.26 -58.57
N SER A 415 -0.63 -27.02 -57.69
CA SER A 415 0.81 -27.07 -58.08
C SER A 415 1.82 -27.00 -56.90
N SER A 416 2.80 -27.92 -56.93
CA SER A 416 4.19 -27.85 -56.43
C SER A 416 4.57 -27.21 -55.08
N THR A 417 5.20 -28.05 -54.25
CA THR A 417 6.10 -27.75 -53.10
C THR A 417 7.34 -26.93 -53.49
N PRO A 418 8.02 -26.23 -52.57
CA PRO A 418 8.99 -26.90 -51.70
C PRO A 418 8.83 -26.61 -50.20
N THR A 419 9.35 -27.54 -49.38
CA THR A 419 9.50 -27.37 -47.94
C THR A 419 10.61 -26.37 -47.63
N THR A 420 10.29 -25.28 -46.94
CA THR A 420 11.29 -24.41 -46.33
C THR A 420 11.04 -24.34 -44.83
N THR A 421 11.98 -24.87 -44.05
CA THR A 421 12.04 -24.71 -42.60
C THR A 421 11.99 -23.23 -42.24
N THR A 422 11.02 -22.82 -41.42
CA THR A 422 10.99 -21.47 -40.83
C THR A 422 12.14 -21.35 -39.84
N THR A 423 13.27 -20.82 -40.31
CA THR A 423 14.38 -20.42 -39.45
C THR A 423 13.87 -19.37 -38.45
N MET A 424 14.17 -19.58 -37.16
CA MET A 424 14.00 -18.56 -36.12
C MET A 424 14.67 -17.26 -36.58
N SER A 425 14.04 -16.11 -36.31
CA SER A 425 14.74 -14.82 -36.47
C SER A 425 15.98 -14.85 -35.59
N SER A 426 17.17 -14.69 -36.17
CA SER A 426 18.43 -14.69 -35.42
C SER A 426 18.47 -13.53 -34.42
N ASP A 427 19.26 -13.68 -33.35
CA ASP A 427 19.41 -12.65 -32.32
C ASP A 427 19.87 -11.30 -32.92
N ASP A 428 20.63 -11.32 -34.02
CA ASP A 428 21.01 -10.11 -34.78
C ASP A 428 19.80 -9.33 -35.34
N ALA A 429 18.75 -10.02 -35.79
CA ALA A 429 17.54 -9.36 -36.30
C ALA A 429 16.72 -8.73 -35.17
N TYR A 430 16.79 -9.30 -33.97
CA TYR A 430 16.18 -8.73 -32.76
C TYR A 430 17.02 -7.56 -32.21
N ALA A 431 18.35 -7.68 -32.21
CA ALA A 431 19.27 -6.62 -31.83
C ALA A 431 19.13 -5.39 -32.75
N ALA A 432 19.10 -5.59 -34.07
CA ALA A 432 18.89 -4.51 -35.04
C ALA A 432 17.51 -3.84 -34.92
N PHE A 433 16.48 -4.59 -34.51
CA PHE A 433 15.16 -4.03 -34.20
C PHE A 433 15.20 -3.15 -32.93
N LEU A 434 15.88 -3.60 -31.87
CA LEU A 434 16.05 -2.83 -30.63
C LEU A 434 16.91 -1.58 -30.84
N GLU A 435 18.00 -1.67 -31.60
CA GLU A 435 18.86 -0.53 -31.93
C GLU A 435 18.08 0.53 -32.73
N LYS A 436 17.29 0.09 -33.72
CA LYS A 436 16.40 0.98 -34.50
C LYS A 436 15.24 1.57 -33.70
N ALA A 437 14.77 0.88 -32.66
CA ALA A 437 13.77 1.41 -31.73
C ALA A 437 14.35 2.43 -30.73
N ASN A 438 15.68 2.43 -30.55
CA ASN A 438 16.41 3.35 -29.67
C ASN A 438 17.06 4.54 -30.40
N GLU A 439 16.96 4.63 -31.73
CA GLU A 439 17.39 5.82 -32.45
C GLU A 439 16.42 7.00 -32.20
N SER A 440 16.96 8.14 -31.77
CA SER A 440 16.16 9.36 -31.53
C SER A 440 15.41 9.80 -32.80
N PRO A 441 14.12 10.19 -32.73
CA PRO A 441 13.28 10.50 -33.91
C PRO A 441 13.74 11.65 -34.80
N PHE A 442 14.80 12.37 -34.42
CA PHE A 442 15.23 13.64 -35.02
C PHE A 442 16.60 13.57 -35.70
N LYS A 443 17.17 12.38 -35.91
CA LYS A 443 18.56 12.18 -36.39
C LYS A 443 18.91 12.85 -37.72
N ASN A 444 17.93 13.32 -38.52
CA ASN A 444 18.14 13.99 -39.81
C ASN A 444 17.14 15.13 -40.12
N THR A 445 16.50 15.77 -39.13
CA THR A 445 15.56 16.87 -39.37
C THR A 445 16.17 18.22 -38.93
N PRO A 446 16.27 19.24 -39.80
CA PRO A 446 16.73 20.57 -39.38
C PRO A 446 15.79 21.17 -38.34
N LEU A 447 16.32 21.47 -37.16
CA LEU A 447 15.54 21.96 -36.02
C LEU A 447 15.06 23.40 -36.26
N THR A 448 13.74 23.59 -36.34
CA THR A 448 13.11 24.91 -36.14
C THR A 448 12.96 25.19 -34.64
N ALA A 449 13.22 26.44 -34.23
CA ALA A 449 13.55 26.85 -32.85
C ALA A 449 12.38 26.85 -31.83
N ALA A 450 11.60 25.76 -31.73
CA ALA A 450 10.42 25.67 -30.85
C ALA A 450 10.34 24.38 -30.01
N GLN A 451 11.41 23.58 -29.96
CA GLN A 451 11.50 22.38 -29.11
C GLN A 451 12.89 22.31 -28.44
N GLN A 452 13.05 23.04 -27.34
CA GLN A 452 14.09 22.78 -26.36
C GLN A 452 13.45 22.08 -25.15
N GLN A 453 14.12 21.05 -24.66
CA GLN A 453 13.72 20.19 -23.56
C GLN A 453 14.43 20.71 -22.30
N GLU A 454 13.70 20.90 -21.19
CA GLU A 454 14.27 21.48 -19.96
C GLU A 454 15.31 20.55 -19.32
N GLU A 455 16.59 20.92 -19.43
CA GLU A 455 17.66 20.41 -18.57
C GLU A 455 17.65 21.18 -17.25
N HIS A 456 17.02 20.63 -16.21
CA HIS A 456 17.04 21.22 -14.87
C HIS A 456 18.38 21.01 -14.15
N LEU A 457 18.80 22.00 -13.36
CA LEU A 457 19.91 21.89 -12.41
C LEU A 457 19.85 20.65 -11.49
N GLN A 458 21.02 20.10 -11.19
CA GLN A 458 21.22 19.03 -10.20
C GLN A 458 22.28 19.43 -9.17
N THR A 459 22.03 19.13 -7.89
CA THR A 459 23.00 19.36 -6.81
C THR A 459 24.03 18.25 -6.70
N LYS A 460 25.29 18.61 -6.44
CA LYS A 460 26.38 17.69 -6.08
C LYS A 460 26.19 17.15 -4.66
N ARG A 461 26.21 15.82 -4.50
CA ARG A 461 26.00 15.12 -3.22
C ARG A 461 27.27 14.58 -2.56
N ILE A 462 28.22 14.13 -3.36
CA ILE A 462 29.45 13.47 -2.92
C ILE A 462 30.62 14.08 -3.69
N ASP A 463 31.66 14.54 -2.98
CA ASP A 463 32.92 14.95 -3.60
C ASP A 463 33.79 13.73 -3.94
N SER A 464 34.47 13.76 -5.10
CA SER A 464 35.16 12.59 -5.67
C SER A 464 36.23 11.96 -4.79
N ASN A 465 36.72 12.70 -3.79
CA ASN A 465 37.81 12.31 -2.90
C ASN A 465 37.32 12.04 -1.45
N VAL A 466 36.01 12.05 -1.21
CA VAL A 466 35.42 11.85 0.13
C VAL A 466 34.73 10.50 0.23
N SER A 467 35.01 9.74 1.29
CA SER A 467 34.31 8.50 1.60
C SER A 467 33.01 8.78 2.35
N VAL A 468 31.91 8.16 1.93
CA VAL A 468 30.66 8.14 2.70
C VAL A 468 30.81 7.18 3.90
N PRO A 469 30.50 7.59 5.14
CA PRO A 469 30.39 6.68 6.29
C PRO A 469 29.32 5.60 6.09
N THR A 470 29.68 4.33 6.30
CA THR A 470 28.80 3.16 6.05
C THR A 470 27.43 3.28 6.71
N VAL A 471 27.38 3.79 7.95
CA VAL A 471 26.13 3.98 8.71
C VAL A 471 25.10 4.89 8.01
N LEU A 472 25.53 5.76 7.09
CA LEU A 472 24.64 6.59 6.27
C LEU A 472 24.14 5.83 5.04
N SER A 473 24.98 4.97 4.45
CA SER A 473 24.59 4.08 3.34
C SER A 473 23.59 3.00 3.76
N ASP A 474 23.56 2.63 5.04
CA ASP A 474 22.64 1.64 5.62
C ASP A 474 21.24 2.21 5.95
N VAL A 475 20.99 3.53 5.75
CA VAL A 475 19.70 4.16 6.04
C VAL A 475 18.73 4.09 4.86
N GLU A 476 17.99 2.99 4.76
CA GLU A 476 16.90 2.82 3.79
C GLU A 476 15.59 3.47 4.28
N ILE A 477 15.57 4.80 4.44
CA ILE A 477 14.38 5.57 4.85
C ILE A 477 13.94 6.50 3.72
N TYR A 478 12.63 6.63 3.56
CA TYR A 478 11.98 7.54 2.61
C TYR A 478 11.53 8.82 3.32
N TYR A 479 11.65 9.96 2.65
CA TYR A 479 11.05 11.20 3.08
C TYR A 479 9.63 11.33 2.50
N THR A 480 8.63 11.26 3.37
CA THR A 480 7.22 11.29 2.98
C THR A 480 6.85 12.66 2.41
N SER A 481 6.60 12.71 1.12
CA SER A 481 6.21 13.88 0.31
C SER A 481 5.50 13.40 -0.96
N GLU A 482 5.03 14.28 -1.86
CA GLU A 482 4.32 13.80 -3.07
C GLU A 482 5.18 12.89 -3.97
N THR A 483 6.51 12.90 -3.81
CA THR A 483 7.45 12.09 -4.58
C THR A 483 8.00 10.87 -3.84
N ASP A 484 7.79 10.73 -2.53
CA ASP A 484 8.31 9.64 -1.67
C ASP A 484 9.76 9.21 -2.04
N GLU A 485 10.70 10.16 -1.96
CA GLU A 485 12.10 9.95 -2.34
C GLU A 485 12.94 9.39 -1.17
N LEU A 486 13.96 8.59 -1.48
CA LEU A 486 14.89 8.08 -0.47
C LEU A 486 15.74 9.21 0.13
N PHE A 487 16.15 9.04 1.39
CA PHE A 487 17.29 9.73 1.94
C PHE A 487 18.57 9.18 1.30
N GLU A 488 19.24 10.01 0.51
CA GLU A 488 20.47 9.65 -0.20
C GLU A 488 21.69 10.14 0.59
N PRO A 489 22.77 9.35 0.72
CA PRO A 489 23.96 9.76 1.45
C PRO A 489 24.66 10.95 0.78
N VAL A 490 25.17 11.86 1.60
CA VAL A 490 25.97 13.02 1.17
C VAL A 490 27.28 13.10 1.94
N ALA A 491 28.34 13.52 1.25
CA ALA A 491 29.68 13.65 1.80
C ALA A 491 30.47 14.71 1.01
N LEU A 492 30.56 15.92 1.56
CA LEU A 492 31.13 17.10 0.90
C LEU A 492 32.35 17.61 1.67
N HIS A 493 33.41 18.00 0.96
CA HIS A 493 34.61 18.54 1.59
C HIS A 493 34.33 19.92 2.22
N TRP A 494 34.69 20.08 3.49
CA TRP A 494 34.48 21.32 4.22
C TRP A 494 35.51 21.48 5.35
N SER A 495 36.59 22.21 5.07
CA SER A 495 37.67 22.45 6.04
C SER A 495 37.21 23.15 7.32
N GLY A 496 36.14 23.95 7.26
CA GLY A 496 35.50 24.55 8.44
C GLY A 496 35.00 23.53 9.47
N ALA A 497 34.76 22.27 9.08
CA ALA A 497 34.38 21.20 10.01
C ALA A 497 35.45 20.94 11.09
N MET A 498 36.74 21.07 10.74
CA MET A 498 37.85 20.94 11.69
C MET A 498 37.77 21.96 12.83
N GLU A 499 37.31 23.17 12.51
CA GLU A 499 37.13 24.28 13.45
C GLU A 499 35.77 24.25 14.16
N SER A 500 34.94 23.22 13.96
CA SER A 500 33.53 23.16 14.37
C SER A 500 32.63 24.21 13.72
N ARG A 501 33.05 24.80 12.60
CA ARG A 501 32.33 25.86 11.89
C ARG A 501 31.38 25.25 10.87
N TRP A 502 30.09 25.49 11.03
CA TRP A 502 29.09 25.20 10.02
C TRP A 502 29.19 26.20 8.85
N PRO A 503 28.92 25.78 7.60
CA PRO A 503 28.67 26.72 6.53
C PRO A 503 27.45 27.58 6.84
N ASP A 504 27.50 28.85 6.45
CA ASP A 504 26.29 29.64 6.30
C ASP A 504 25.46 29.22 5.06
N VAL A 505 24.43 30.00 4.74
CA VAL A 505 23.49 29.73 3.64
C VAL A 505 24.18 29.77 2.28
N ASP A 506 25.04 30.76 2.05
CA ASP A 506 25.70 31.01 0.77
C ASP A 506 26.89 30.07 0.57
N GLU A 507 27.63 29.79 1.65
CA GLU A 507 28.68 28.77 1.70
C GLU A 507 28.12 27.37 1.41
N PHE A 508 26.98 27.00 2.02
CA PHE A 508 26.35 25.70 1.76
C PHE A 508 25.83 25.58 0.31
N GLN A 509 25.19 26.63 -0.20
CA GLN A 509 24.72 26.68 -1.59
C GLN A 509 25.89 26.55 -2.58
N SER A 510 27.04 27.14 -2.27
CA SER A 510 28.29 27.02 -3.06
C SER A 510 28.92 25.62 -3.01
N LEU A 511 28.66 24.82 -1.97
CA LEU A 511 29.13 23.44 -1.88
C LEU A 511 28.30 22.47 -2.73
N ILE A 512 27.00 22.70 -2.86
CA ILE A 512 26.06 21.79 -3.54
C ILE A 512 25.79 22.15 -5.00
N LEU A 513 26.00 23.41 -5.42
CA LEU A 513 25.82 23.83 -6.82
C LEU A 513 27.13 23.79 -7.61
N PRO A 514 27.09 23.56 -8.94
CA PRO A 514 28.27 23.66 -9.79
C PRO A 514 28.82 25.10 -9.78
N SER A 515 30.12 25.25 -9.54
CA SER A 515 30.77 26.56 -9.42
C SER A 515 30.62 27.38 -10.70
N THR A 516 30.09 28.59 -10.59
CA THR A 516 29.90 29.54 -11.72
C THR A 516 31.20 30.22 -12.13
N ASP A 517 32.34 29.53 -12.03
CA ASP A 517 33.66 30.14 -12.22
C ASP A 517 34.03 30.17 -13.72
N THR A 518 33.99 31.37 -14.28
CA THR A 518 34.03 31.62 -15.72
C THR A 518 35.39 31.30 -16.34
N ARG A 519 35.59 30.09 -16.91
CA ARG A 519 36.49 29.86 -18.09
C ARG A 519 36.48 28.46 -18.77
N ALA A 520 35.34 27.81 -18.96
CA ALA A 520 35.23 26.77 -20.01
C ALA A 520 33.77 26.56 -20.49
N THR A 521 33.60 26.41 -21.81
CA THR A 521 32.45 25.77 -22.49
C THR A 521 31.03 25.96 -21.92
N SER A 522 30.32 26.96 -22.45
CA SER A 522 28.87 26.96 -22.68
C SER A 522 27.97 26.28 -21.63
N VAL A 523 27.98 26.78 -20.39
CA VAL A 523 26.80 26.67 -19.53
C VAL A 523 25.68 27.49 -20.17
N SER A 524 24.49 26.91 -20.33
CA SER A 524 23.34 27.59 -20.92
C SER A 524 22.88 28.76 -20.03
N ALA A 525 22.43 29.86 -20.65
CA ALA A 525 21.94 31.02 -19.90
C ALA A 525 20.73 30.69 -18.99
N THR A 526 20.02 29.60 -19.29
CA THR A 526 18.95 29.02 -18.46
C THR A 526 19.47 28.49 -17.13
N ALA A 527 20.58 27.76 -17.07
CA ALA A 527 21.11 27.24 -15.80
C ALA A 527 21.61 28.35 -14.86
N ALA A 528 22.13 29.46 -15.41
CA ALA A 528 22.48 30.63 -14.61
C ALA A 528 21.24 31.39 -14.10
N ALA A 529 20.11 31.32 -14.81
CA ALA A 529 18.84 31.91 -14.39
C ALA A 529 18.11 31.03 -13.36
N GLU A 530 18.03 29.71 -13.56
CA GLU A 530 17.46 28.77 -12.58
C GLU A 530 18.21 28.84 -11.24
N ALA A 531 19.54 29.01 -11.26
CA ALA A 531 20.34 29.13 -10.03
C ALA A 531 20.03 30.39 -9.19
N ALA A 532 19.43 31.42 -9.79
CA ALA A 532 19.08 32.66 -9.10
C ALA A 532 17.74 32.58 -8.33
N ASP A 533 16.87 31.61 -8.67
CA ASP A 533 15.61 31.34 -7.94
C ASP A 533 15.79 30.33 -6.79
N ILE A 534 17.00 29.77 -6.60
CA ILE A 534 17.29 28.82 -5.52
C ILE A 534 17.36 29.56 -4.17
N GLN A 535 16.47 29.17 -3.25
CA GLN A 535 16.44 29.72 -1.89
C GLN A 535 16.85 28.68 -0.85
N THR A 536 18.01 28.88 -0.23
CA THR A 536 18.50 28.05 0.87
C THR A 536 18.11 28.65 2.23
N SER A 537 17.62 27.84 3.15
CA SER A 537 17.36 28.24 4.55
C SER A 537 17.75 27.15 5.54
N ILE A 538 17.89 27.52 6.81
CA ILE A 538 18.35 26.64 7.88
C ILE A 538 17.20 26.35 8.84
N LEU A 539 16.97 25.06 9.14
CA LEU A 539 15.98 24.58 10.10
C LEU A 539 16.68 23.94 11.31
N SER A 540 16.01 23.90 12.46
CA SER A 540 16.38 22.99 13.55
C SER A 540 15.93 21.56 13.21
N PRO A 541 16.60 20.52 13.74
CA PRO A 541 16.12 19.14 13.64
C PRO A 541 14.66 18.98 14.11
N SER A 542 14.26 19.69 15.17
CA SER A 542 12.89 19.73 15.70
C SER A 542 11.86 20.45 14.81
N ALA A 543 12.27 21.40 13.97
CA ALA A 543 11.40 22.06 13.00
C ALA A 543 11.26 21.22 11.71
N PHE A 544 12.30 20.47 11.36
CA PHE A 544 12.30 19.53 10.26
C PHE A 544 11.49 18.25 10.58
N ASP A 545 11.67 17.71 11.77
CA ASP A 545 11.02 16.48 12.24
C ASP A 545 10.39 16.67 13.63
N PRO A 546 9.25 17.37 13.73
CA PRO A 546 8.59 17.66 15.00
C PRO A 546 7.96 16.44 15.67
N ASN A 547 7.89 15.28 14.98
CA ASN A 547 7.25 14.06 15.46
C ASN A 547 8.21 12.86 15.57
N ASN A 548 9.52 13.07 15.40
CA ASN A 548 10.56 12.03 15.42
C ASN A 548 10.37 10.91 14.36
N HIS A 549 9.73 11.21 13.22
CA HIS A 549 9.52 10.28 12.11
C HIS A 549 10.84 9.84 11.43
N TYR A 550 11.84 10.72 11.46
CA TYR A 550 13.15 10.56 10.85
C TYR A 550 14.27 10.49 11.90
N ALA A 551 13.95 10.15 13.15
CA ALA A 551 14.93 10.02 14.24
C ALA A 551 16.13 9.11 13.88
N THR A 552 15.90 8.05 13.10
CA THR A 552 16.98 7.18 12.58
C THR A 552 17.92 7.90 11.61
N VAL A 553 17.42 8.81 10.76
CA VAL A 553 18.25 9.65 9.88
C VAL A 553 19.16 10.52 10.73
N THR A 554 18.57 11.26 11.67
CA THR A 554 19.31 12.13 12.60
C THR A 554 20.32 11.35 13.45
N ASN A 555 19.96 10.16 13.93
CA ASN A 555 20.85 9.30 14.70
C ASN A 555 22.01 8.74 13.86
N ALA A 556 21.76 8.34 12.61
CA ALA A 556 22.82 7.90 11.69
C ALA A 556 23.82 9.01 11.41
N VAL A 557 23.36 10.26 11.24
CA VAL A 557 24.22 11.46 11.12
C VAL A 557 25.04 11.71 12.38
N MET A 558 24.45 11.53 13.58
CA MET A 558 25.20 11.62 14.84
C MET A 558 26.25 10.50 14.98
N ILE A 559 25.93 9.26 14.61
CA ILE A 559 26.89 8.14 14.63
C ILE A 559 28.02 8.38 13.63
N ALA A 560 27.70 8.82 12.41
CA ALA A 560 28.67 9.14 11.35
C ALA A 560 29.69 10.21 11.75
N THR A 561 29.33 11.11 12.67
CA THR A 561 30.18 12.18 13.18
C THR A 561 30.78 11.91 14.57
N GLY A 562 30.65 10.68 15.08
CA GLY A 562 31.15 10.29 16.41
C GLY A 562 30.42 10.96 17.58
N ALA A 563 29.27 11.58 17.34
CA ALA A 563 28.44 12.23 18.35
C ALA A 563 27.34 11.29 18.92
N GLY A 564 27.01 10.21 18.21
CA GLY A 564 26.03 9.20 18.61
C GLY A 564 26.67 8.05 19.39
N ASN A 565 26.00 7.59 20.45
CA ASN A 565 26.32 6.29 21.05
C ASN A 565 25.91 5.19 20.06
N GLY A 566 26.80 4.23 19.80
CA GLY A 566 26.58 3.18 18.79
C GLY A 566 25.29 2.39 18.99
N ALA A 567 24.71 1.90 17.90
CA ALA A 567 23.42 1.22 17.88
C ALA A 567 23.39 -0.03 18.79
N GLY A 568 22.89 0.16 20.01
CA GLY A 568 22.59 -0.89 20.99
C GLY A 568 21.18 -0.68 21.53
N ASP A 569 20.44 -1.77 21.67
CA ASP A 569 19.04 -1.77 22.10
C ASP A 569 18.81 -0.95 23.38
N GLY A 570 17.93 0.06 23.30
CA GLY A 570 17.29 0.66 24.48
C GLY A 570 17.63 2.13 24.82
N ASN A 571 18.46 2.84 24.05
CA ASN A 571 18.66 4.28 24.28
C ASN A 571 17.55 5.14 23.66
N GLU A 572 16.99 6.04 24.48
CA GLU A 572 16.01 7.06 24.08
C GLU A 572 16.66 8.11 23.16
N PHE A 573 15.94 8.57 22.13
CA PHE A 573 16.45 9.55 21.16
C PHE A 573 16.54 10.96 21.77
N ASP A 574 17.76 11.45 21.99
CA ASP A 574 17.99 12.78 22.56
C ASP A 574 17.94 13.88 21.47
N MET A 575 16.76 14.48 21.31
CA MET A 575 16.56 15.63 20.42
C MET A 575 17.42 16.85 20.80
N LYS A 576 17.77 17.05 22.09
CA LYS A 576 18.63 18.20 22.48
C LYS A 576 20.07 18.00 22.02
N LEU A 577 20.56 16.76 22.07
CA LEU A 577 21.86 16.42 21.48
C LEU A 577 21.83 16.60 19.96
N ALA A 578 20.75 16.17 19.29
CA ALA A 578 20.56 16.38 17.87
C ALA A 578 20.58 17.88 17.50
N GLU A 579 19.83 18.74 18.20
CA GLU A 579 19.83 20.20 17.97
C GLU A 579 21.22 20.85 18.12
N ALA A 580 22.12 20.25 18.92
CA ALA A 580 23.49 20.74 19.11
C ALA A 580 24.52 20.16 18.13
N LYS A 581 24.19 19.08 17.40
CA LYS A 581 25.15 18.29 16.60
C LYS A 581 24.77 18.11 15.12
N VAL A 582 23.49 18.28 14.78
CA VAL A 582 22.95 18.10 13.43
C VAL A 582 22.36 19.41 12.93
N LYS A 583 22.58 19.71 11.66
CA LYS A 583 22.04 20.86 10.95
C LYS A 583 21.12 20.39 9.84
N VAL A 584 20.02 21.10 9.62
CA VAL A 584 19.14 20.86 8.47
C VAL A 584 19.14 22.08 7.56
N TYR A 585 19.49 21.89 6.29
CA TYR A 585 19.34 22.91 5.26
C TYR A 585 18.15 22.54 4.38
N ARG A 586 17.19 23.46 4.21
CA ARG A 586 16.08 23.35 3.25
C ARG A 586 16.47 24.17 2.03
N VAL A 587 16.69 23.50 0.90
CA VAL A 587 17.14 24.09 -0.36
C VAL A 587 15.99 24.04 -1.36
N GLN A 588 15.33 25.17 -1.57
CA GLN A 588 14.21 25.27 -2.49
C GLN A 588 14.74 25.47 -3.92
N MET A 589 14.58 24.45 -4.76
CA MET A 589 15.04 24.40 -6.16
C MET A 589 14.05 25.09 -7.11
N SER A 590 12.77 25.12 -6.77
CA SER A 590 11.72 25.81 -7.54
C SER A 590 10.49 26.08 -6.66
N CYS A 591 9.40 26.57 -7.25
CA CYS A 591 8.12 26.69 -6.54
C CYS A 591 7.56 25.34 -6.03
N ALA A 592 7.95 24.22 -6.65
CA ALA A 592 7.39 22.89 -6.39
C ALA A 592 8.42 21.82 -6.00
N ARG A 593 9.71 22.18 -5.87
CA ARG A 593 10.80 21.24 -5.54
C ARG A 593 11.69 21.79 -4.44
N VAL A 594 11.93 20.96 -3.43
CA VAL A 594 12.74 21.27 -2.26
C VAL A 594 13.64 20.08 -1.94
N GLU A 595 14.83 20.34 -1.43
CA GLU A 595 15.72 19.31 -0.89
C GLU A 595 16.03 19.59 0.58
N TYR A 596 15.93 18.57 1.41
CA TYR A 596 16.26 18.63 2.84
C TYR A 596 17.56 17.88 3.10
N TRP A 597 18.58 18.61 3.55
CA TRP A 597 19.92 18.11 3.83
C TRP A 597 20.13 18.02 5.33
N VAL A 598 20.04 16.82 5.91
CA VAL A 598 20.24 16.53 7.33
C VAL A 598 21.70 16.10 7.51
N VAL A 599 22.52 16.98 8.07
CA VAL A 599 23.99 16.86 8.00
C VAL A 599 24.72 17.13 9.32
N GLY A 600 25.89 16.53 9.45
CA GLY A 600 26.82 16.62 10.58
C GLY A 600 28.21 17.07 10.12
N LEU A 601 28.98 17.67 11.05
CA LEU A 601 30.40 17.97 10.82
C LEU A 601 31.26 16.76 11.20
N ASP A 602 31.83 16.06 10.22
CA ASP A 602 32.91 15.11 10.44
C ASP A 602 34.25 15.86 10.47
N ARG A 603 35.04 15.57 11.51
CA ARG A 603 36.30 16.24 11.85
C ARG A 603 37.51 15.38 11.51
N HIS A 604 37.31 14.21 10.93
CA HIS A 604 38.38 13.34 10.45
C HIS A 604 38.90 13.82 9.09
N GLY A 605 40.17 13.51 8.80
CA GLY A 605 40.83 13.91 7.56
C GLY A 605 40.93 15.43 7.40
N GLU A 606 40.50 15.94 6.25
CA GLU A 606 40.55 17.37 5.87
C GLU A 606 39.30 18.15 6.33
N GLY A 607 38.37 17.49 7.04
CA GLY A 607 37.09 18.07 7.46
C GLY A 607 36.02 17.92 6.38
N THR A 608 34.87 17.35 6.73
CA THR A 608 33.77 17.11 5.79
C THR A 608 32.39 17.32 6.42
N ILE A 609 31.41 17.54 5.56
CA ILE A 609 29.98 17.53 5.91
C ILE A 609 29.42 16.22 5.41
N VAL A 610 28.95 15.40 6.34
CA VAL A 610 28.38 14.08 6.04
C VAL A 610 26.94 14.01 6.52
N GLY A 611 26.10 13.29 5.78
CA GLY A 611 24.74 13.03 6.23
C GLY A 611 23.84 12.46 5.16
N LEU A 612 22.58 12.87 5.18
CA LEU A 612 21.53 12.33 4.33
C LEU A 612 20.69 13.47 3.73
N ARG A 613 20.35 13.34 2.45
CA ARG A 613 19.52 14.29 1.71
C ARG A 613 18.27 13.63 1.18
N ALA A 614 17.12 14.21 1.49
CA ALA A 614 15.86 13.89 0.85
C ALA A 614 15.49 14.95 -0.21
N LYS A 615 14.84 14.51 -1.29
CA LYS A 615 14.05 15.39 -2.15
C LYS A 615 12.60 15.42 -1.67
N ALA A 616 11.93 16.53 -1.91
CA ALA A 616 10.53 16.73 -1.63
C ALA A 616 9.87 17.56 -2.74
N ALA A 617 8.59 17.29 -2.98
CA ALA A 617 7.70 18.24 -3.61
C ALA A 617 6.84 18.91 -2.53
N GLU A 618 6.74 20.24 -2.59
CA GLU A 618 5.91 21.08 -1.74
C GLU A 618 5.01 21.93 -2.66
N SER A 619 3.73 22.14 -2.29
CA SER A 619 2.70 22.78 -3.14
C SER A 619 2.23 24.14 -2.62
#